data_AF-A0A9X4PDT1-F1
#
_entry.id   AF-A0A9X4PDT1-F1
#
_cell.length_a   1.000
_cell.length_b   1.000
_cell.length_c   1.000
_cell.angle_alpha   90.00
_cell.angle_beta   90.00
_cell.angle_gamma   90.00
#
_symmetry.space_group_name_H-M   'P 1'
#
loop_
_entity.id
_entity.type
_entity.pdbx_description
1 polymer ?
#
loop_
_entity_poly.entity_id
_entity_poly.type
_entity_poly.pdbx_seq_one_letter_code
_entity_poly.pdbx_strand_id
1 'polypeptide(L)'
;MKVGFVNQQNASYMTWKSEKIPSPYGDPEYDSSTSYIANLTPANSEILTQKGQATYKGHVIANSNRATSNFHLANLTLNADFSRMKISGVISNRNDELLSNMAKYSEGAMGKEYTLDPEAVDPGWVELITQEQMEQRINTYRTLPINLEESDITVHNNRISFSKPTDGLSFAAPDTGKTVTVGGYGGVFAGDKAQEVVGEINSGSNFASFGAVEAK
;
A
#
# COMPACT_ATOMS: atom_id res chain seq x y z
N MET A 1 -9.82 4.23 20.16
CA MET A 1 -8.74 4.16 19.12
C MET A 1 -8.21 2.74 19.02
N LYS A 2 -7.92 2.24 17.80
CA LYS A 2 -7.24 0.96 17.59
C LYS A 2 -5.93 1.16 16.81
N VAL A 3 -4.91 0.38 17.15
CA VAL A 3 -3.57 0.45 16.57
C VAL A 3 -3.13 -0.95 16.15
N GLY A 4 -2.72 -1.12 14.90
CA GLY A 4 -1.90 -2.24 14.46
C GLY A 4 -0.44 -1.82 14.51
N PHE A 5 0.39 -2.56 15.25
CA PHE A 5 1.81 -2.25 15.45
C PHE A 5 2.63 -3.51 15.26
N VAL A 6 3.72 -3.40 14.51
CA VAL A 6 4.71 -4.47 14.35
C VAL A 6 6.09 -3.93 14.69
N ASN A 7 6.82 -4.72 15.47
CA ASN A 7 8.19 -4.41 15.85
C ASN A 7 9.17 -5.32 15.10
N GLN A 8 10.25 -4.72 14.62
CA GLN A 8 11.42 -5.39 14.09
C GLN A 8 12.64 -5.06 14.98
N GLN A 9 13.83 -5.55 14.63
CA GLN A 9 15.02 -5.32 15.44
C GLN A 9 15.51 -3.87 15.34
N ASN A 10 15.39 -3.26 14.14
CA ASN A 10 15.92 -1.94 13.82
C ASN A 10 14.84 -0.94 13.40
N ALA A 11 13.59 -1.37 13.25
CA ALA A 11 12.48 -0.51 12.89
C ALA A 11 11.16 -0.96 13.55
N SER A 12 10.19 -0.06 13.61
CA SER A 12 8.81 -0.38 13.98
C SER A 12 7.86 0.43 13.11
N TYR A 13 6.69 -0.13 12.83
CA TYR A 13 5.67 0.54 12.03
C TYR A 13 4.28 0.29 12.59
N MET A 14 3.39 1.26 12.34
CA MET A 14 2.03 1.20 12.79
C MET A 14 1.04 1.82 11.81
N THR A 15 -0.16 1.30 11.86
CA THR A 15 -1.37 1.94 11.33
C THR A 15 -2.34 2.10 12.48
N TRP A 16 -2.95 3.27 12.62
CA TRP A 16 -3.97 3.50 13.64
C TRP A 16 -5.22 4.10 13.03
N LYS A 17 -6.33 3.90 13.75
CA LYS A 17 -7.63 4.44 13.41
C LYS A 17 -8.31 4.97 14.66
N SER A 18 -8.80 6.20 14.59
CA SER A 18 -9.51 6.85 15.68
C SER A 18 -10.84 6.14 15.97
N GLU A 19 -11.49 6.53 17.07
CA GLU A 19 -12.95 6.46 17.12
C GLU A 19 -13.55 7.55 16.24
N LYS A 20 -14.85 7.48 15.92
CA LYS A 20 -15.47 8.52 15.11
C LYS A 20 -15.31 9.89 15.79
N ILE A 21 -14.73 10.85 15.09
CA ILE A 21 -14.55 12.23 15.53
C ILE A 21 -15.58 13.12 14.82
N PRO A 22 -16.06 14.20 15.46
CA PRO A 22 -16.97 15.14 14.81
C PRO A 22 -16.37 15.69 13.51
N SER A 23 -17.14 15.63 12.42
CA SER A 23 -16.79 16.25 11.13
C SER A 23 -17.51 17.59 10.99
N PRO A 24 -16.86 18.67 10.53
CA PRO A 24 -17.53 19.95 10.28
C PRO A 24 -18.52 19.88 9.09
N TYR A 25 -18.50 18.80 8.31
CA TYR A 25 -19.27 18.65 7.07
C TYR A 25 -20.38 17.59 7.14
N GLY A 26 -20.65 17.02 8.32
CA GLY A 26 -21.73 16.05 8.48
C GLY A 26 -21.46 15.01 9.56
N ASP A 27 -21.70 13.75 9.22
CA ASP A 27 -21.59 12.63 10.16
C ASP A 27 -20.16 12.48 10.69
N PRO A 28 -19.99 12.02 11.95
CA PRO A 28 -18.68 11.75 12.50
C PRO A 28 -17.87 10.75 11.66
N GLU A 29 -16.61 11.10 11.39
CA GLU A 29 -15.69 10.37 10.50
C GLU A 29 -14.57 9.69 11.30
N TYR A 30 -13.96 8.67 10.71
CA TYR A 30 -12.74 8.09 11.27
C TYR A 30 -11.52 8.82 10.72
N ASP A 31 -10.59 9.17 11.60
CA ASP A 31 -9.23 9.51 11.20
C ASP A 31 -8.38 8.24 11.18
N SER A 32 -7.47 8.16 10.22
CA SER A 32 -6.54 7.04 10.08
C SER A 32 -5.21 7.54 9.57
N SER A 33 -4.13 7.07 10.18
CA SER A 33 -2.78 7.42 9.77
C SER A 33 -1.84 6.25 9.96
N THR A 34 -0.73 6.32 9.24
CA THR A 34 0.42 5.45 9.40
C THR A 34 1.56 6.21 10.07
N SER A 35 2.50 5.47 10.64
CA SER A 35 3.78 6.00 11.10
C SER A 35 4.80 4.88 11.18
N TYR A 36 6.08 5.24 11.09
CA TYR A 36 7.18 4.32 11.40
C TYR A 36 8.34 5.04 12.07
N ILE A 37 9.16 4.26 12.75
CA ILE A 37 10.45 4.67 13.32
C ILE A 37 11.52 3.69 12.88
N ALA A 38 12.75 4.17 12.70
CA ALA A 38 13.86 3.34 12.23
C ALA A 38 15.20 3.84 12.78
N ASN A 39 16.06 2.88 13.14
CA ASN A 39 17.50 3.06 13.23
C ASN A 39 18.05 3.07 11.81
N LEU A 40 18.15 4.25 11.22
CA LEU A 40 18.46 4.44 9.80
C LEU A 40 19.80 3.80 9.42
N THR A 41 19.83 3.12 8.28
CA THR A 41 21.10 2.69 7.69
C THR A 41 21.95 3.91 7.35
N PRO A 42 23.23 3.95 7.77
CA PRO A 42 24.13 5.04 7.41
C PRO A 42 24.25 5.20 5.90
N ALA A 43 24.33 6.44 5.42
CA ALA A 43 24.57 6.77 4.02
C ALA A 43 26.02 6.47 3.58
N ASN A 44 26.41 5.20 3.61
CA ASN A 44 27.69 4.74 3.11
C ASN A 44 27.47 3.87 1.86
N SER A 45 27.97 4.34 0.72
CA SER A 45 27.89 3.64 -0.56
C SER A 45 28.62 2.29 -0.56
N GLU A 46 29.60 2.08 0.33
CA GLU A 46 30.29 0.80 0.47
C GLU A 46 29.35 -0.30 0.98
N ILE A 47 28.45 0.02 1.92
CA ILE A 47 27.45 -0.92 2.45
C ILE A 47 26.54 -1.40 1.32
N LEU A 48 26.11 -0.48 0.47
CA LEU A 48 25.24 -0.78 -0.67
C LEU A 48 25.96 -1.61 -1.73
N THR A 49 27.20 -1.24 -2.05
CA THR A 49 28.02 -1.94 -3.05
C THR A 49 28.31 -3.37 -2.63
N GLN A 50 28.64 -3.61 -1.36
CA GLN A 50 28.89 -4.95 -0.83
C GLN A 50 27.63 -5.82 -0.79
N LYS A 51 26.46 -5.21 -0.55
CA LYS A 51 25.19 -5.94 -0.46
C LYS A 51 24.73 -6.48 -1.81
N GLY A 52 24.93 -5.74 -2.89
CA GLY A 52 24.56 -6.15 -4.25
C GLY A 52 23.05 -6.25 -4.43
N GLN A 53 22.47 -7.41 -4.11
CA GLN A 53 21.03 -7.65 -4.15
C GLN A 53 20.54 -8.25 -2.83
N ALA A 54 19.34 -7.87 -2.39
CA ALA A 54 18.71 -8.42 -1.19
C ALA A 54 17.21 -8.60 -1.39
N THR A 55 16.67 -9.69 -0.85
CA THR A 55 15.22 -9.91 -0.74
C THR A 55 14.80 -9.67 0.69
N TYR A 56 13.71 -8.94 0.91
CA TYR A 56 13.12 -8.71 2.23
C TYR A 56 11.72 -9.30 2.27
N LYS A 57 11.37 -9.94 3.39
CA LYS A 57 10.04 -10.50 3.63
C LYS A 57 9.47 -9.93 4.91
N GLY A 58 8.18 -9.63 4.88
CA GLY A 58 7.49 -9.08 6.03
C GLY A 58 6.02 -8.87 5.75
N HIS A 59 5.48 -7.76 6.24
CA HIS A 59 4.05 -7.53 6.23
C HIS A 59 3.66 -6.09 5.91
N VAL A 60 2.43 -5.96 5.42
CA VAL A 60 1.72 -4.69 5.32
C VAL A 60 0.55 -4.74 6.30
N ILE A 61 0.44 -3.72 7.15
CA ILE A 61 -0.75 -3.48 7.99
C ILE A 61 -1.60 -2.45 7.26
N ALA A 62 -2.83 -2.82 6.96
CA ALA A 62 -3.79 -1.93 6.31
C ALA A 62 -5.16 -2.08 6.96
N ASN A 63 -5.99 -1.03 6.89
CA ASN A 63 -7.35 -1.13 7.37
C ASN A 63 -8.13 -2.15 6.52
N SER A 64 -8.74 -3.14 7.20
CA SER A 64 -9.59 -4.12 6.57
C SER A 64 -10.88 -3.50 6.06
N ASN A 65 -11.49 -2.54 6.76
CA ASN A 65 -12.78 -1.99 6.35
C ASN A 65 -12.98 -0.56 6.89
N ARG A 66 -13.40 0.40 6.05
CA ARG A 66 -13.66 1.80 6.44
C ARG A 66 -14.69 1.95 7.55
N ALA A 67 -15.65 1.05 7.65
CA ALA A 67 -16.69 1.06 8.68
C ALA A 67 -16.23 0.45 10.01
N THR A 68 -15.15 -0.33 10.02
CA THR A 68 -14.62 -1.00 11.21
C THR A 68 -13.23 -0.47 11.59
N SER A 69 -12.71 -0.88 12.74
CA SER A 69 -11.33 -0.58 13.15
C SER A 69 -10.41 -1.78 13.05
N ASN A 70 -10.76 -2.77 12.22
CA ASN A 70 -9.97 -3.99 12.08
C ASN A 70 -8.85 -3.79 11.06
N PHE A 71 -7.68 -4.34 11.36
CA PHE A 71 -6.53 -4.33 10.47
C PHE A 71 -6.30 -5.72 9.90
N HIS A 72 -5.84 -5.77 8.65
CA HIS A 72 -5.38 -6.99 8.01
C HIS A 72 -3.86 -6.96 7.89
N LEU A 73 -3.24 -8.11 8.09
CA LEU A 73 -1.80 -8.30 7.92
C LEU A 73 -1.54 -9.05 6.61
N ALA A 74 -1.23 -8.31 5.56
CA ALA A 74 -0.87 -8.88 4.26
C ALA A 74 0.61 -9.28 4.23
N ASN A 75 0.97 -10.16 3.30
CA ASN A 75 2.36 -10.58 3.11
C ASN A 75 3.07 -9.61 2.16
N LEU A 76 4.29 -9.23 2.49
CA LEU A 76 5.16 -8.38 1.67
C LEU A 76 6.43 -9.14 1.28
N THR A 77 6.80 -9.04 0.00
CA THR A 77 8.16 -9.34 -0.46
C THR A 77 8.71 -8.14 -1.23
N LEU A 78 9.89 -7.68 -0.86
CA LEU A 78 10.63 -6.62 -1.55
C LEU A 78 11.93 -7.18 -2.11
N ASN A 79 12.31 -6.72 -3.29
CA ASN A 79 13.60 -7.03 -3.91
C ASN A 79 14.33 -5.71 -4.12
N ALA A 80 15.48 -5.56 -3.47
CA ALA A 80 16.36 -4.43 -3.66
C ALA A 80 17.59 -4.86 -4.48
N ASP A 81 17.87 -4.11 -5.53
CA ASP A 81 19.10 -4.18 -6.30
C ASP A 81 19.89 -2.90 -6.06
N PHE A 82 20.88 -2.98 -5.17
CA PHE A 82 21.74 -1.87 -4.79
C PHE A 82 22.78 -1.54 -5.87
N SER A 83 23.05 -2.47 -6.80
CA SER A 83 23.91 -2.18 -7.95
C SER A 83 23.20 -1.28 -8.97
N ARG A 84 21.90 -1.50 -9.16
CA ARG A 84 21.03 -0.67 -10.01
C ARG A 84 20.39 0.50 -9.25
N MET A 85 20.53 0.53 -7.92
CA MET A 85 19.84 1.45 -7.02
C MET A 85 18.32 1.41 -7.21
N LYS A 86 17.74 0.20 -7.28
CA LYS A 86 16.30 -0.03 -7.52
C LYS A 86 15.68 -0.90 -6.44
N ILE A 87 14.40 -0.68 -6.16
CA ILE A 87 13.59 -1.55 -5.31
C ILE A 87 12.21 -1.77 -5.93
N SER A 88 11.67 -2.97 -5.79
CA SER A 88 10.31 -3.34 -6.20
C SER A 88 9.78 -4.44 -5.28
N GLY A 89 8.52 -4.84 -5.43
CA GLY A 89 7.97 -5.89 -4.59
C GLY A 89 6.57 -6.35 -4.94
N VAL A 90 6.03 -7.23 -4.09
CA VAL A 90 4.68 -7.78 -4.21
C VAL A 90 4.03 -7.83 -2.83
N ILE A 91 2.77 -7.42 -2.77
CA ILE A 91 1.87 -7.59 -1.64
C ILE A 91 0.85 -8.66 -2.00
N SER A 92 0.70 -9.65 -1.15
CA SER A 92 -0.19 -10.81 -1.35
C SER A 92 -0.94 -11.14 -0.07
N ASN A 93 -1.89 -12.10 -0.16
CA ASN A 93 -2.76 -12.46 0.96
C ASN A 93 -3.44 -11.22 1.57
N ARG A 94 -4.02 -10.38 0.70
CA ARG A 94 -4.68 -9.14 1.08
C ARG A 94 -6.14 -9.38 1.47
N ASN A 95 -6.65 -8.52 2.36
CA ASN A 95 -8.07 -8.38 2.65
C ASN A 95 -8.30 -6.98 3.25
N ASP A 96 -7.96 -5.97 2.46
CA ASP A 96 -7.88 -4.58 2.86
C ASP A 96 -8.50 -3.65 1.80
N GLU A 97 -8.68 -2.39 2.16
CA GLU A 97 -9.36 -1.43 1.29
C GLU A 97 -8.43 -0.58 0.39
N LEU A 98 -7.15 -0.92 0.23
CA LEU A 98 -6.21 -0.14 -0.59
C LEU A 98 -6.68 0.08 -2.04
N LEU A 99 -7.45 -0.87 -2.59
CA LEU A 99 -8.03 -0.80 -3.94
C LEU A 99 -9.57 -0.68 -3.91
N SER A 100 -10.20 -0.41 -2.77
CA SER A 100 -11.67 -0.40 -2.67
C SER A 100 -12.33 0.60 -3.63
N ASN A 101 -11.74 1.79 -3.77
CA ASN A 101 -12.21 2.82 -4.70
C ASN A 101 -12.11 2.40 -6.18
N MET A 102 -11.32 1.38 -6.48
CA MET A 102 -11.10 0.89 -7.84
C MET A 102 -12.23 -0.04 -8.31
N ALA A 103 -13.01 -0.60 -7.38
CA ALA A 103 -14.13 -1.49 -7.69
C ALA A 103 -15.27 -0.78 -8.46
N LYS A 104 -15.36 0.55 -8.35
CA LYS A 104 -16.38 1.34 -9.08
C LYS A 104 -16.05 1.55 -10.56
N TYR A 105 -14.87 1.14 -11.02
CA TYR A 105 -14.43 1.34 -12.40
C TYR A 105 -14.31 0.01 -13.15
N SER A 106 -14.75 -0.04 -14.41
CA SER A 106 -14.64 -1.20 -15.29
C SER A 106 -13.19 -1.56 -15.65
N GLU A 107 -12.30 -0.58 -15.67
CA GLU A 107 -10.86 -0.80 -15.92
C GLU A 107 -10.04 -0.57 -14.65
N GLY A 108 -10.63 -0.69 -13.46
CA GLY A 108 -9.93 -0.54 -12.19
C GLY A 108 -9.63 0.90 -11.77
N ALA A 109 -9.13 1.78 -12.64
CA ALA A 109 -8.92 3.19 -12.28
C ALA A 109 -9.60 4.19 -13.21
N MET A 110 -10.17 3.70 -14.31
CA MET A 110 -10.83 4.48 -15.37
C MET A 110 -11.86 3.59 -16.11
N GLY A 111 -12.44 4.11 -17.18
CA GLY A 111 -13.44 3.42 -17.98
C GLY A 111 -14.85 3.76 -17.52
N LYS A 112 -15.79 2.83 -17.74
CA LYS A 112 -17.16 3.00 -17.26
C LYS A 112 -17.17 2.95 -15.74
N GLU A 113 -17.91 3.85 -15.12
CA GLU A 113 -18.22 3.79 -13.69
C GLU A 113 -19.42 2.88 -13.46
N TYR A 114 -19.43 2.21 -12.31
CA TYR A 114 -20.56 1.42 -11.85
C TYR A 114 -21.30 2.17 -10.75
N THR A 115 -22.61 2.26 -10.89
CA THR A 115 -23.49 2.92 -9.92
C THR A 115 -24.55 1.95 -9.40
N LEU A 116 -25.06 2.25 -8.21
CA LEU A 116 -26.27 1.63 -7.65
C LEU A 116 -27.49 2.55 -7.79
N ASP A 117 -27.28 3.80 -8.24
CA ASP A 117 -28.30 4.81 -8.41
C ASP A 117 -28.80 4.83 -9.87
N PRO A 118 -30.08 4.45 -10.13
CA PRO A 118 -30.67 4.47 -11.47
C PRO A 118 -30.69 5.86 -12.12
N GLU A 119 -30.71 6.94 -11.34
CA GLU A 119 -30.75 8.31 -11.85
C GLU A 119 -29.37 8.79 -12.34
N ALA A 120 -28.30 8.14 -11.89
CA ALA A 120 -26.92 8.46 -12.27
C ALA A 120 -26.45 7.76 -13.55
N VAL A 121 -27.31 6.97 -14.21
CA VAL A 121 -26.94 6.17 -15.40
C VAL A 121 -26.67 7.07 -16.60
N ASP A 122 -25.53 6.84 -17.24
CA ASP A 122 -25.14 7.44 -18.51
C ASP A 122 -24.70 6.31 -19.46
N PRO A 123 -25.46 5.97 -20.51
CA PRO A 123 -25.19 4.82 -21.40
C PRO A 123 -23.77 4.74 -21.97
N GLY A 124 -23.03 5.86 -22.04
CA GLY A 124 -21.63 5.88 -22.46
C GLY A 124 -20.62 5.65 -21.33
N TRP A 125 -20.94 6.06 -20.11
CA TRP A 125 -19.96 6.32 -19.05
C TRP A 125 -20.29 5.69 -17.70
N VAL A 126 -21.57 5.46 -17.38
CA VAL A 126 -22.02 4.97 -16.07
C VAL A 126 -23.05 3.86 -16.24
N GLU A 127 -22.75 2.68 -15.70
CA GLU A 127 -23.57 1.48 -15.79
C GLU A 127 -24.19 1.14 -14.43
N LEU A 128 -25.51 0.88 -14.43
CA LEU A 128 -26.21 0.43 -13.23
C LEU A 128 -25.90 -1.05 -12.97
N ILE A 129 -25.48 -1.36 -11.75
CA ILE A 129 -25.28 -2.73 -11.28
C ILE A 129 -26.10 -2.98 -10.01
N THR A 130 -26.26 -4.24 -9.63
CA THR A 130 -26.92 -4.61 -8.39
C THR A 130 -25.99 -4.45 -7.17
N GLN A 131 -26.58 -4.36 -5.98
CA GLN A 131 -25.85 -4.36 -4.71
C GLN A 131 -24.93 -5.59 -4.59
N GLU A 132 -25.44 -6.77 -4.94
CA GLU A 132 -24.68 -8.03 -4.90
C GLU A 132 -23.46 -7.99 -5.84
N GLN A 133 -23.63 -7.45 -7.06
CA GLN A 133 -22.52 -7.28 -8.00
C GLN A 133 -21.47 -6.31 -7.44
N MET A 134 -21.88 -5.18 -6.86
CA MET A 134 -20.95 -4.23 -6.25
C MET A 134 -20.18 -4.85 -5.07
N GLU A 135 -20.86 -5.60 -4.20
CA GLU A 135 -20.23 -6.30 -3.08
C GLU A 135 -19.22 -7.35 -3.55
N GLN A 136 -19.56 -8.12 -4.58
CA GLN A 136 -18.64 -9.08 -5.18
C GLN A 136 -17.39 -8.38 -5.72
N ARG A 137 -17.57 -7.26 -6.45
CA ARG A 137 -16.44 -6.47 -6.97
C ARG A 137 -15.56 -5.96 -5.84
N ILE A 138 -16.14 -5.35 -4.82
CA ILE A 138 -15.39 -4.87 -3.64
C ILE A 138 -14.58 -6.01 -3.02
N ASN A 139 -15.19 -7.18 -2.82
CA ASN A 139 -14.51 -8.36 -2.27
C ASN A 139 -13.35 -8.85 -3.16
N THR A 140 -13.51 -8.85 -4.48
CA THR A 140 -12.43 -9.15 -5.41
C THR A 140 -11.27 -8.17 -5.23
N TYR A 141 -11.51 -6.86 -5.28
CA TYR A 141 -10.45 -5.84 -5.20
C TYR A 141 -9.73 -5.81 -3.85
N ARG A 142 -10.38 -6.25 -2.77
CA ARG A 142 -9.76 -6.39 -1.44
C ARG A 142 -8.70 -7.50 -1.37
N THR A 143 -8.74 -8.47 -2.28
CA THR A 143 -7.90 -9.68 -2.24
C THR A 143 -6.85 -9.73 -3.36
N LEU A 144 -6.96 -8.88 -4.38
CA LEU A 144 -6.01 -8.85 -5.49
C LEU A 144 -4.57 -8.66 -5.00
N PRO A 145 -3.60 -9.38 -5.55
CA PRO A 145 -2.20 -9.05 -5.32
C PRO A 145 -1.89 -7.66 -5.91
N ILE A 146 -0.97 -6.94 -5.25
CA ILE A 146 -0.45 -5.66 -5.73
C ILE A 146 1.04 -5.82 -5.98
N ASN A 147 1.53 -5.32 -7.11
CA ASN A 147 2.96 -5.11 -7.29
C ASN A 147 3.33 -3.71 -6.80
N LEU A 148 4.48 -3.62 -6.12
CA LEU A 148 5.16 -2.37 -5.86
C LEU A 148 6.11 -2.13 -7.04
N GLU A 149 5.75 -1.15 -7.86
CA GLU A 149 6.47 -0.81 -9.09
C GLU A 149 7.89 -0.33 -8.79
N GLU A 150 8.80 -0.50 -9.75
CA GLU A 150 10.21 -0.17 -9.55
C GLU A 150 10.38 1.32 -9.14
N SER A 151 11.06 1.53 -8.01
CA SER A 151 11.43 2.83 -7.45
C SER A 151 12.94 2.96 -7.36
N ASP A 152 13.42 4.20 -7.43
CA ASP A 152 14.82 4.52 -7.15
C ASP A 152 15.12 4.44 -5.65
N ILE A 153 16.27 3.85 -5.33
CA ILE A 153 16.93 3.97 -4.04
C ILE A 153 17.82 5.20 -4.11
N THR A 154 17.69 6.07 -3.12
CA THR A 154 18.38 7.35 -3.01
C THR A 154 19.16 7.41 -1.70
N VAL A 155 20.30 8.09 -1.74
CA VAL A 155 21.15 8.32 -0.57
C VAL A 155 21.20 9.83 -0.33
N HIS A 156 20.64 10.29 0.78
CA HIS A 156 20.53 11.72 1.09
C HIS A 156 20.52 11.94 2.61
N ASN A 157 21.14 13.01 3.13
CA ASN A 157 21.12 13.39 4.56
C ASN A 157 21.29 12.19 5.53
N ASN A 158 22.32 11.37 5.34
CA ASN A 158 22.61 10.20 6.18
C ASN A 158 21.53 9.10 6.23
N ARG A 159 20.63 9.06 5.24
CA ARG A 159 19.66 7.96 5.08
C ARG A 159 19.69 7.37 3.67
N ILE A 160 19.30 6.11 3.61
CA ILE A 160 19.05 5.38 2.37
C ILE A 160 17.54 5.16 2.29
N SER A 161 16.92 5.75 1.28
CA SER A 161 15.45 5.83 1.14
C SER A 161 15.00 5.53 -0.26
N PHE A 162 13.73 5.22 -0.43
CA PHE A 162 13.10 5.05 -1.74
C PHE A 162 11.70 5.66 -1.71
N SER A 163 11.23 6.13 -2.86
CA SER A 163 9.90 6.69 -2.98
C SER A 163 9.43 6.67 -4.43
N LYS A 164 8.21 6.20 -4.62
CA LYS A 164 7.44 6.29 -5.85
C LYS A 164 6.05 6.83 -5.50
N PRO A 165 5.90 8.17 -5.43
CA PRO A 165 4.71 8.80 -4.87
C PRO A 165 3.47 8.69 -5.77
N THR A 166 3.67 8.43 -7.06
CA THR A 166 2.62 8.21 -8.06
C THR A 166 2.95 6.97 -8.87
N ASP A 167 1.92 6.26 -9.34
CA ASP A 167 2.03 5.01 -10.09
C ASP A 167 2.93 3.98 -9.39
N GLY A 168 2.92 3.99 -8.05
CA GLY A 168 3.77 3.13 -7.24
C GLY A 168 3.23 1.73 -7.06
N LEU A 169 1.92 1.55 -7.26
CA LEU A 169 1.23 0.28 -7.10
C LEU A 169 0.66 -0.15 -8.44
N SER A 170 0.72 -1.44 -8.77
CA SER A 170 -0.03 -1.98 -9.90
C SER A 170 -0.78 -3.25 -9.57
N PHE A 171 -1.85 -3.50 -10.31
CA PHE A 171 -2.65 -4.72 -10.24
C PHE A 171 -3.29 -5.00 -11.60
N ALA A 172 -3.71 -6.24 -11.83
CA ALA A 172 -4.50 -6.59 -13.01
C ALA A 172 -6.00 -6.35 -12.73
N ALA A 173 -6.64 -5.49 -13.53
CA ALA A 173 -8.08 -5.27 -13.44
C ALA A 173 -8.84 -6.58 -13.74
N PRO A 174 -9.71 -7.07 -12.85
CA PRO A 174 -10.38 -8.36 -13.03
C PRO A 174 -11.20 -8.47 -14.33
N ASP A 175 -11.82 -7.38 -14.76
CA ASP A 175 -12.75 -7.39 -15.89
C ASP A 175 -12.06 -7.44 -17.25
N THR A 176 -10.85 -6.87 -17.34
CA THR A 176 -10.13 -6.69 -18.61
C THR A 176 -8.77 -7.36 -18.67
N GLY A 177 -8.22 -7.75 -17.52
CA GLY A 177 -6.84 -8.24 -17.38
C GLY A 177 -5.77 -7.17 -17.59
N LYS A 178 -6.14 -5.92 -17.90
CA LYS A 178 -5.18 -4.83 -18.08
C LYS A 178 -4.48 -4.50 -16.76
N THR A 179 -3.20 -4.21 -16.84
CA THR A 179 -2.45 -3.64 -15.71
C THR A 179 -2.88 -2.19 -15.48
N VAL A 180 -3.19 -1.87 -14.23
CA VAL A 180 -3.58 -0.54 -13.77
C VAL A 180 -2.56 -0.08 -12.75
N THR A 181 -2.13 1.18 -12.84
CA THR A 181 -1.24 1.80 -11.86
C THR A 181 -2.00 2.82 -11.02
N VAL A 182 -1.73 2.83 -9.71
CA VAL A 182 -2.38 3.73 -8.74
C VAL A 182 -1.44 4.06 -7.59
N GLY A 183 -1.77 5.13 -6.86
CA GLY A 183 -1.17 5.43 -5.56
C GLY A 183 0.35 5.54 -5.58
N GLY A 184 0.96 5.35 -4.42
CA GLY A 184 2.40 5.42 -4.24
C GLY A 184 2.87 4.68 -3.00
N TYR A 185 4.18 4.49 -2.90
CA TYR A 185 4.82 3.94 -1.72
C TYR A 185 6.20 4.55 -1.50
N GLY A 186 6.71 4.47 -0.28
CA GLY A 186 8.05 4.94 0.04
C GLY A 186 8.49 4.45 1.41
N GLY A 187 9.79 4.54 1.69
CA GLY A 187 10.35 4.04 2.92
C GLY A 187 11.85 4.25 3.04
N VAL A 188 12.43 3.62 4.07
CA VAL A 188 13.84 3.69 4.41
C VAL A 188 14.40 2.30 4.71
N PHE A 189 15.70 2.16 4.53
CA PHE A 189 16.45 1.02 5.03
C PHE A 189 16.88 1.28 6.49
N ALA A 190 16.84 0.23 7.30
CA ALA A 190 17.15 0.25 8.72
C ALA A 190 18.19 -0.82 9.09
N GLY A 191 18.93 -0.53 10.16
CA GLY A 191 20.08 -1.33 10.62
C GLY A 191 21.38 -0.91 9.93
N ASP A 192 22.52 -1.21 10.56
CA ASP A 192 23.85 -0.82 10.11
C ASP A 192 24.25 -1.41 8.75
N LYS A 193 23.55 -2.44 8.27
CA LYS A 193 23.79 -3.09 6.97
C LYS A 193 22.54 -3.19 6.11
N ALA A 194 21.55 -2.32 6.35
CA ALA A 194 20.25 -2.38 5.69
C ALA A 194 19.56 -3.75 5.86
N GLN A 195 19.57 -4.35 7.06
CA GLN A 195 18.94 -5.65 7.33
C GLN A 195 17.40 -5.58 7.28
N GLU A 196 16.84 -4.38 7.39
CA GLU A 196 15.42 -4.16 7.47
C GLU A 196 14.98 -3.02 6.56
N VAL A 197 13.71 -3.05 6.17
CA VAL A 197 13.04 -2.00 5.41
C VAL A 197 11.75 -1.66 6.13
N VAL A 198 11.41 -0.37 6.19
CA VAL A 198 10.15 0.10 6.74
C VAL A 198 9.61 1.27 5.91
N GLY A 199 8.29 1.40 5.80
CA GLY A 199 7.70 2.45 5.00
C GLY A 199 6.17 2.48 5.02
N GLU A 200 5.62 3.21 4.06
CA GLU A 200 4.21 3.51 3.93
C GLU A 200 3.74 3.38 2.48
N ILE A 201 2.47 3.02 2.33
CA ILE A 201 1.75 2.93 1.07
C ILE A 201 0.56 3.88 1.17
N ASN A 202 0.42 4.72 0.14
CA ASN A 202 -0.64 5.71 0.01
C ASN A 202 -1.46 5.35 -1.23
N SER A 203 -2.72 4.93 -1.05
CA SER A 203 -3.63 4.66 -2.15
C SER A 203 -5.08 4.99 -1.80
N GLY A 204 -5.66 5.93 -2.54
CA GLY A 204 -7.03 6.39 -2.31
C GLY A 204 -7.22 6.94 -0.90
N SER A 205 -8.21 6.41 -0.18
CA SER A 205 -8.56 6.83 1.18
C SER A 205 -7.97 5.92 2.27
N ASN A 206 -7.08 4.99 1.91
CA ASN A 206 -6.48 4.05 2.84
C ASN A 206 -4.97 4.29 2.94
N PHE A 207 -4.49 4.32 4.17
CA PHE A 207 -3.07 4.43 4.50
C PHE A 207 -2.62 3.10 5.08
N ALA A 208 -1.52 2.56 4.57
CA ALA A 208 -0.97 1.29 5.04
C ALA A 208 0.51 1.45 5.37
N SER A 209 0.93 0.89 6.49
CA SER A 209 2.33 0.86 6.91
C SER A 209 2.90 -0.53 6.65
N PHE A 210 4.18 -0.62 6.30
CA PHE A 210 4.83 -1.89 6.06
C PHE A 210 6.21 -1.96 6.65
N GLY A 211 6.68 -3.19 6.84
CA GLY A 211 8.06 -3.46 7.18
C GLY A 211 8.45 -4.90 6.87
N ALA A 212 9.73 -5.09 6.57
CA ALA A 212 10.29 -6.35 6.12
C ALA A 212 11.73 -6.52 6.61
N VAL A 213 12.12 -7.78 6.81
CA VAL A 213 13.47 -8.19 7.22
C VAL A 213 14.11 -8.94 6.07
N GLU A 214 15.41 -8.76 5.89
CA GLU A 214 16.20 -9.49 4.90
C GLU A 214 16.01 -11.01 5.06
N ALA A 215 15.64 -11.67 3.97
CA ALA A 215 15.52 -13.10 3.91
C ALA A 215 16.93 -13.73 3.96
N LYS A 216 17.07 -14.78 4.78
CA LYS A 216 18.30 -15.58 4.84
C LYS A 216 18.41 -16.55 3.67
#